data_AF-G8R838-F1
#
_entry.id   AF-G8R838-F1
#
_cell.length_a   1.000
_cell.length_b   1.000
_cell.length_c   1.000
_cell.angle_alpha   90.00
_cell.angle_beta   90.00
_cell.angle_gamma   90.00
#
_symmetry.space_group_name_H-M   'P 1'
#
loop_
_entity.id
_entity.type
_entity.pdbx_description
1 polymer ?
#
loop_
_entity_poly.entity_id
_entity_poly.type
_entity_poly.pdbx_seq_one_letter_code
_entity_poly.pdbx_strand_id
1 'polypeptide(L)'
;MPSTGIHSISPAEHYYLSNLIAGSEAEMLKLTLQDLCLRQILNISRRSIVIDLRLGKPRPRIFIGRGEKFSDYENPSNAENFFLKLFKDKEELRFFAIRRYVKNELDKSSFDKLVNKDLKKKGLCYFKLIPSGKAIKYRKLIDSKIDELNSQIDNLILNDHESLNKKIEGLACHILHLEEDNLKKLEANSELLHQVSFLQISNTQFNSNLFTSIGLFSTMDSGSFADFSGFDGFGGFGGGDFGGGGAMGSW
;
A
#
# COMPACT_ATOMS: atom_id res chain seq x y z
N MET A 1 -26.03 11.32 5.67
CA MET A 1 -26.13 9.85 5.80
C MET A 1 -25.04 9.38 6.77
N PRO A 2 -25.31 8.46 7.70
CA PRO A 2 -24.45 8.22 8.85
C PRO A 2 -23.17 7.55 8.39
N SER A 3 -22.05 8.27 8.47
CA SER A 3 -20.73 7.74 8.17
C SER A 3 -20.44 6.58 9.14
N THR A 4 -20.37 5.38 8.59
CA THR A 4 -19.84 4.18 9.23
C THR A 4 -18.56 4.52 9.99
N GLY A 5 -18.52 4.25 11.30
CA GLY A 5 -17.47 4.70 12.22
C GLY A 5 -16.04 4.15 11.97
N ILE A 6 -15.85 3.38 10.90
CA ILE A 6 -14.58 2.73 10.52
C ILE A 6 -13.69 3.62 9.67
N HIS A 7 -14.26 4.65 9.04
CA HIS A 7 -13.48 5.66 8.31
C HIS A 7 -12.74 6.67 9.22
N SER A 8 -12.72 6.43 10.54
CA SER A 8 -12.07 7.32 11.50
C SER A 8 -10.54 7.23 11.45
N ILE A 9 -10.01 6.05 11.13
CA ILE A 9 -8.58 5.78 10.97
C ILE A 9 -8.29 5.06 9.66
N SER A 10 -7.18 5.44 9.04
CA SER A 10 -6.61 4.77 7.88
C SER A 10 -5.94 3.44 8.27
N PRO A 11 -5.66 2.55 7.31
CA PRO A 11 -4.99 1.28 7.60
C PRO A 11 -3.60 1.44 8.23
N ALA A 12 -2.83 2.44 7.81
CA ALA A 12 -1.52 2.73 8.41
C ALA A 12 -1.65 3.23 9.86
N GLU A 13 -2.64 4.07 10.15
CA GLU A 13 -2.94 4.53 11.52
C GLU A 13 -3.44 3.37 12.40
N HIS A 14 -4.27 2.48 11.86
CA HIS A 14 -4.70 1.26 12.54
C HIS A 14 -3.51 0.39 12.91
N TYR A 15 -2.64 0.07 11.95
CA TYR A 15 -1.43 -0.70 12.18
C TYR A 15 -0.50 -0.06 13.23
N TYR A 16 -0.31 1.26 13.16
CA TYR A 16 0.47 1.99 14.17
C TYR A 16 -0.10 1.81 15.58
N LEU A 17 -1.42 1.96 15.73
CA LEU A 17 -2.12 1.80 17.01
C LEU A 17 -2.13 0.36 17.52
N SER A 18 -2.02 -0.63 16.64
CA SER A 18 -1.88 -2.05 17.00
C SER A 18 -0.44 -2.39 17.40
N ASN A 19 0.55 -1.69 16.84
CA ASN A 19 1.97 -2.00 17.00
C ASN A 19 2.76 -0.79 17.52
N LEU A 20 2.34 -0.21 18.64
CA LEU A 20 2.92 1.05 19.14
C LEU A 20 4.43 0.96 19.44
N ILE A 21 4.94 -0.20 19.85
CA ILE A 21 6.35 -0.38 20.25
C ILE A 21 7.18 -0.99 19.11
N ALA A 22 6.61 -1.94 18.36
CA ALA A 22 7.31 -2.73 17.34
C ALA A 22 6.81 -2.45 15.91
N GLY A 23 6.08 -1.34 15.71
CA GLY A 23 5.49 -1.01 14.41
C GLY A 23 6.56 -0.63 13.41
N SER A 24 6.57 -1.31 12.26
CA SER A 24 7.48 -1.04 11.16
C SER A 24 7.02 0.17 10.34
N GLU A 25 7.90 1.15 10.15
CA GLU A 25 7.68 2.27 9.22
C GLU A 25 7.48 1.79 7.79
N ALA A 26 8.20 0.72 7.42
CA ALA A 26 8.07 0.10 6.12
C ALA A 26 6.63 -0.41 5.94
N GLU A 27 6.08 -1.14 6.90
CA GLU A 27 4.72 -1.67 6.79
C GLU A 27 3.70 -0.53 6.72
N MET A 28 3.84 0.52 7.52
CA MET A 28 2.96 1.70 7.41
C MET A 28 3.02 2.36 6.03
N LEU A 29 4.21 2.47 5.42
CA LEU A 29 4.38 2.98 4.06
C LEU A 29 3.64 2.10 3.04
N LYS A 30 3.79 0.78 3.17
CA LYS A 30 3.13 -0.21 2.32
C LYS A 30 1.61 -0.07 2.41
N LEU A 31 1.07 -0.05 3.62
CA LEU A 31 -0.37 0.09 3.87
C LEU A 31 -0.91 1.41 3.33
N THR A 32 -0.15 2.51 3.48
CA THR A 32 -0.52 3.83 2.94
C THR A 32 -0.60 3.80 1.41
N LEU A 33 0.37 3.20 0.74
CA LEU A 33 0.38 3.12 -0.72
C LEU A 33 -0.74 2.20 -1.24
N GLN A 34 -0.98 1.07 -0.58
CA GLN A 34 -2.08 0.14 -0.89
C GLN A 34 -3.43 0.84 -0.75
N ASP A 35 -3.65 1.57 0.34
CA ASP A 35 -4.86 2.34 0.58
C ASP A 35 -5.11 3.39 -0.51
N LEU A 36 -4.09 4.17 -0.89
CA LEU A 36 -4.19 5.14 -1.99
C LEU A 36 -4.58 4.51 -3.33
N CYS A 37 -4.11 3.29 -3.61
CA CYS A 37 -4.47 2.58 -4.84
C CYS A 37 -5.88 1.96 -4.76
N LEU A 38 -6.26 1.39 -3.61
CA LEU A 38 -7.61 0.87 -3.39
C LEU A 38 -8.68 1.96 -3.52
N ARG A 39 -8.36 3.18 -3.06
CA ARG A 39 -9.23 4.35 -3.23
C ARG A 39 -9.14 4.97 -4.62
N GLN A 40 -8.39 4.38 -5.55
CA GLN A 40 -8.19 4.87 -6.92
C GLN A 40 -7.62 6.29 -6.99
N ILE A 41 -6.91 6.72 -5.94
CA ILE A 41 -6.15 7.97 -5.95
C ILE A 41 -4.90 7.79 -6.79
N LEU A 42 -4.24 6.64 -6.63
CA LEU A 42 -3.15 6.19 -7.48
C LEU A 42 -3.60 4.97 -8.28
N ASN A 43 -3.00 4.76 -9.44
CA ASN A 43 -3.19 3.58 -10.26
C ASN A 43 -1.85 2.90 -10.50
N ILE A 44 -1.86 1.58 -10.62
CA ILE A 44 -0.69 0.77 -10.96
C ILE A 44 -0.95 0.08 -12.30
N SER A 45 0.07 0.05 -13.15
CA SER A 45 0.00 -0.64 -14.43
C SER A 45 1.29 -1.38 -14.74
N ARG A 46 1.15 -2.55 -15.37
CA ARG A 46 2.28 -3.36 -15.84
C ARG A 46 2.36 -3.22 -17.35
N ARG A 47 3.49 -2.73 -17.84
CA ARG A 47 3.76 -2.56 -19.27
C ARG A 47 5.08 -3.22 -19.64
N SER A 48 5.08 -3.89 -20.79
CA SER A 48 6.30 -4.42 -21.39
C SER A 48 6.98 -3.29 -22.17
N ILE A 49 8.18 -2.90 -21.74
CA ILE A 49 8.96 -1.85 -22.42
C ILE A 49 10.32 -2.40 -22.85
N VAL A 50 10.83 -1.92 -23.98
CA VAL A 50 12.21 -2.15 -24.40
C VAL A 50 13.07 -1.10 -23.71
N ILE A 51 14.03 -1.55 -22.89
CA ILE A 51 14.92 -0.65 -22.13
C ILE A 51 16.22 -0.43 -22.90
N ASP A 52 16.71 -1.48 -23.54
CA ASP A 52 17.88 -1.45 -24.40
C ASP A 52 17.46 -1.82 -25.82
N LEU A 53 17.53 -0.82 -26.71
CA LEU A 53 17.20 -0.98 -28.13
C LEU A 53 18.11 -1.98 -28.83
N ARG A 54 19.35 -2.18 -28.34
CA ARG A 54 20.30 -3.14 -28.91
C ARG A 54 19.90 -4.58 -28.62
N LEU A 55 19.37 -4.83 -27.42
CA LEU A 55 18.89 -6.15 -27.01
C LEU A 55 17.48 -6.44 -27.54
N GLY A 56 16.68 -5.41 -27.82
CA GLY A 56 15.34 -5.50 -28.44
C GLY A 56 14.28 -6.24 -27.61
N LYS A 57 14.67 -6.88 -26.50
CA LYS A 57 13.79 -7.73 -25.69
C LYS A 57 12.91 -6.86 -24.78
N PRO A 58 11.57 -6.96 -24.89
CA PRO A 58 10.67 -6.28 -23.98
C PRO A 58 10.79 -6.88 -22.59
N ARG A 59 10.81 -6.03 -21.56
CA ARG A 59 10.78 -6.44 -20.16
C ARG A 59 9.55 -5.87 -19.46
N PRO A 60 8.85 -6.66 -18.63
CA PRO A 60 7.74 -6.14 -17.84
C PRO A 60 8.26 -5.11 -16.83
N ARG A 61 7.56 -3.99 -16.73
CA ARG A 61 7.82 -2.91 -15.77
C ARG A 61 6.54 -2.43 -15.14
N ILE A 62 6.66 -1.99 -13.90
CA ILE A 62 5.56 -1.43 -13.12
C ILE A 62 5.67 0.08 -13.14
N PHE A 63 4.53 0.70 -13.42
CA PHE A 63 4.32 2.13 -13.39
C PHE A 63 3.22 2.41 -12.37
N ILE A 64 3.42 3.47 -11.60
CA ILE A 64 2.40 4.02 -10.72
C ILE A 64 2.10 5.41 -11.28
N GLY A 65 0.82 5.73 -11.45
CA GLY A 65 0.38 7.01 -11.94
C GLY A 65 -0.80 7.54 -11.15
N ARG A 66 -1.28 8.71 -11.55
CA ARG A 66 -2.52 9.29 -11.03
C ARG A 66 -3.70 8.38 -11.38
N GLY A 67 -4.53 8.08 -10.39
CA GLY A 67 -5.78 7.35 -10.58
C GLY A 67 -6.94 8.28 -10.92
N GLU A 68 -8.11 7.70 -11.17
CA GLU A 68 -9.33 8.43 -11.58
C GLU A 68 -9.74 9.50 -10.56
N LYS A 69 -9.55 9.22 -9.27
CA LYS A 69 -9.95 10.11 -8.18
C LYS A 69 -8.84 11.04 -7.71
N PHE A 70 -7.69 11.09 -8.39
CA PHE A 70 -6.55 11.89 -7.95
C PHE A 70 -6.88 13.39 -7.90
N SER A 71 -7.54 13.92 -8.94
CA SER A 71 -7.85 15.34 -9.06
C SER A 71 -8.89 15.82 -8.04
N ASP A 72 -9.80 14.93 -7.65
CA ASP A 72 -10.89 15.22 -6.71
C ASP A 72 -10.49 14.96 -5.25
N TYR A 73 -9.25 14.52 -5.01
CA TYR A 73 -8.81 14.12 -3.68
C TYR A 73 -8.39 15.32 -2.82
N GLU A 74 -9.38 15.89 -2.16
CA GLU A 74 -9.20 17.02 -1.25
C GLU A 74 -8.93 16.52 0.18
N ASN A 75 -7.85 17.00 0.79
CA ASN A 75 -7.42 16.73 2.18
C ASN A 75 -6.64 15.43 2.46
N PRO A 76 -5.53 15.18 1.74
CA PRO A 76 -4.63 14.08 2.09
C PRO A 76 -4.04 14.20 3.51
N SER A 77 -3.87 13.06 4.18
CA SER A 77 -3.13 12.94 5.45
C SER A 77 -1.64 13.25 5.25
N ASN A 78 -0.88 13.43 6.33
CA ASN A 78 0.57 13.63 6.20
C ASN A 78 1.26 12.39 5.61
N ALA A 79 0.82 11.19 6.03
CA ALA A 79 1.31 9.93 5.48
C ALA A 79 1.01 9.79 3.98
N GLU A 80 -0.19 10.16 3.53
CA GLU A 80 -0.57 10.11 2.12
C GLU A 80 0.19 11.15 1.28
N ASN A 81 0.32 12.38 1.80
CA ASN A 81 1.07 13.46 1.16
C ASN A 81 2.53 13.10 0.89
N PHE A 82 3.12 12.21 1.69
CA PHE A 82 4.45 11.67 1.45
C PHE A 82 4.59 11.07 0.05
N PHE A 83 3.56 10.35 -0.44
CA PHE A 83 3.53 9.78 -1.78
C PHE A 83 2.96 10.76 -2.81
N LEU A 84 1.86 11.45 -2.51
CA LEU A 84 1.15 12.27 -3.49
C LEU A 84 2.00 13.43 -4.04
N LYS A 85 2.95 13.96 -3.25
CA LYS A 85 3.86 15.00 -3.75
C LYS A 85 4.73 14.56 -4.93
N LEU A 86 5.04 13.26 -5.07
CA LEU A 86 5.77 12.72 -6.23
C LEU A 86 5.02 12.90 -7.55
N PHE A 87 3.69 12.94 -7.46
CA PHE A 87 2.77 12.99 -8.59
C PHE A 87 2.21 14.38 -8.83
N LYS A 88 2.70 15.42 -8.12
CA LYS A 88 2.23 16.80 -8.32
C LYS A 88 2.54 17.33 -9.72
N ASP A 89 3.75 17.06 -10.20
CA ASP A 89 4.24 17.53 -11.52
C ASP A 89 4.48 16.38 -12.51
N LYS A 90 4.15 15.14 -12.11
CA LYS A 90 4.35 13.94 -12.91
C LYS A 90 3.06 13.13 -12.89
N GLU A 91 2.53 12.85 -14.07
CA GLU A 91 1.35 11.99 -14.20
C GLU A 91 1.66 10.54 -13.82
N GLU A 92 2.91 10.13 -14.06
CA GLU A 92 3.33 8.76 -13.91
C GLU A 92 4.81 8.62 -13.55
N LEU A 93 5.11 7.61 -12.74
CA LEU A 93 6.45 7.23 -12.33
C LEU A 93 6.67 5.74 -12.48
N ARG A 94 7.87 5.39 -12.95
CA ARG A 94 8.37 4.02 -12.82
C ARG A 94 8.59 3.71 -11.34
N PHE A 95 8.35 2.46 -10.98
CA PHE A 95 8.56 1.98 -9.63
C PHE A 95 9.93 2.33 -9.01
N PHE A 96 11.01 2.23 -9.79
CA PHE A 96 12.35 2.57 -9.33
C PHE A 96 12.47 4.01 -8.82
N ALA A 97 11.75 4.96 -9.43
CA ALA A 97 11.76 6.36 -9.00
C ALA A 97 11.13 6.51 -7.60
N ILE A 98 10.05 5.77 -7.33
CA ILE A 98 9.37 5.76 -6.03
C ILE A 98 10.27 5.12 -4.98
N ARG A 99 10.91 3.98 -5.31
CA ARG A 99 11.88 3.33 -4.43
C ARG A 99 13.02 4.28 -4.03
N ARG A 100 13.59 5.00 -5.00
CA ARG A 100 14.67 5.96 -4.76
C ARG A 100 14.20 7.10 -3.86
N TYR A 101 13.00 7.61 -4.10
CA TYR A 101 12.40 8.65 -3.27
C TYR A 101 12.17 8.18 -1.83
N VAL A 102 11.56 7.00 -1.63
CA VAL A 102 11.33 6.42 -0.28
C VAL A 102 12.65 6.28 0.47
N LYS A 103 13.66 5.66 -0.15
CA LYS A 103 14.99 5.52 0.45
C LYS A 103 15.55 6.88 0.91
N ASN A 104 15.55 7.86 0.01
CA ASN A 104 16.16 9.16 0.29
C ASN A 104 15.42 9.99 1.35
N GLU A 105 14.10 9.84 1.49
CA GLU A 105 13.29 10.69 2.36
C GLU A 105 13.01 10.03 3.71
N LEU A 106 12.88 8.70 3.74
CA LEU A 106 12.77 7.93 4.97
C LEU A 106 14.09 7.94 5.75
N ASP A 107 15.24 7.87 5.07
CA ASP A 107 16.54 8.00 5.74
C ASP A 107 16.74 9.38 6.41
N LYS A 108 16.02 10.41 5.94
CA LYS A 108 16.10 11.79 6.46
C LYS A 108 15.01 12.11 7.48
N SER A 109 13.96 11.31 7.57
CA SER A 109 12.78 11.62 8.37
C SER A 109 12.03 10.36 8.79
N SER A 110 11.46 10.36 9.99
CA SER A 110 10.72 9.21 10.49
C SER A 110 9.27 9.28 10.01
N PHE A 111 8.84 8.26 9.27
CA PHE A 111 7.45 8.12 8.79
C PHE A 111 6.47 7.98 9.96
N ASP A 112 6.92 7.41 11.09
CA ASP A 112 6.16 7.33 12.33
C ASP A 112 5.61 8.71 12.77
N LYS A 113 6.36 9.78 12.49
CA LYS A 113 6.01 11.14 12.89
C LYS A 113 4.86 11.68 12.04
N LEU A 114 4.78 11.27 10.77
CA LEU A 114 3.69 11.69 9.88
C LEU A 114 2.38 11.07 10.36
N VAL A 115 2.37 9.75 10.57
CA VAL A 115 1.21 9.02 11.09
C VAL A 115 0.80 9.51 12.47
N ASN A 116 1.77 9.73 13.38
CA ASN A 116 1.47 10.25 14.72
C ASN A 116 0.86 11.67 14.67
N LYS A 117 1.34 12.55 13.80
CA LYS A 117 0.76 13.88 13.61
C LYS A 117 -0.70 13.79 13.15
N ASP A 118 -1.01 12.89 12.23
CA ASP A 118 -2.38 12.64 11.77
C ASP A 118 -3.27 12.15 12.90
N LEU A 119 -2.82 11.15 13.67
CA LEU A 119 -3.53 10.64 14.84
C LEU A 119 -3.77 11.70 15.91
N LYS A 120 -2.78 12.56 16.19
CA LYS A 120 -2.92 13.66 17.14
C LYS A 120 -3.94 14.70 16.65
N LYS A 121 -3.91 15.06 15.37
CA LYS A 121 -4.89 15.98 14.76
C LYS A 121 -6.32 15.46 14.90
N LYS A 122 -6.51 14.14 14.82
CA LYS A 122 -7.79 13.46 15.03
C LYS A 122 -8.20 13.31 16.51
N GLY A 123 -7.34 13.72 17.45
CA GLY A 123 -7.57 13.52 18.89
C GLY A 123 -7.51 12.06 19.31
N LEU A 124 -6.80 11.22 18.54
CA LEU A 124 -6.71 9.78 18.74
C LEU A 124 -5.48 9.37 19.57
N CYS A 125 -4.49 10.25 19.71
CA CYS A 125 -3.35 10.09 20.60
C CYS A 125 -3.16 11.34 21.46
N TYR A 126 -2.90 11.16 22.76
CA TYR A 126 -2.52 12.26 23.66
C TYR A 126 -1.02 12.56 23.58
N PHE A 127 -0.20 11.52 23.56
CA PHE A 127 1.25 11.59 23.45
C PHE A 127 1.76 10.54 22.45
N LYS A 128 3.07 10.53 22.16
CA LYS A 128 3.67 9.44 21.37
C LYS A 128 3.39 8.13 22.10
N LEU A 129 2.89 7.12 21.38
CA LEU A 129 2.58 5.79 21.90
C LEU A 129 1.45 5.70 22.95
N ILE A 130 0.68 6.77 23.19
CA ILE A 130 -0.44 6.75 24.13
C ILE A 130 -1.75 6.99 23.37
N PRO A 131 -2.50 5.92 23.04
CA PRO A 131 -3.78 6.04 22.36
C PRO A 131 -4.86 6.57 23.30
N SER A 132 -5.80 7.31 22.75
CA SER A 132 -7.01 7.73 23.45
C SER A 132 -8.01 6.59 23.57
N GLY A 133 -8.99 6.72 24.48
CA GLY A 133 -10.11 5.78 24.56
C GLY A 133 -10.92 5.67 23.26
N LYS A 134 -10.97 6.73 22.44
CA LYS A 134 -11.60 6.71 21.11
C LYS A 134 -10.82 5.83 20.14
N ALA A 135 -9.49 5.97 20.12
CA ALA A 135 -8.62 5.16 19.26
C ALA A 135 -8.75 3.67 19.58
N ILE A 136 -8.76 3.31 20.87
CA ILE A 136 -8.96 1.92 21.29
C ILE A 136 -10.32 1.37 20.83
N LYS A 137 -11.39 2.17 20.91
CA LYS A 137 -12.72 1.78 20.44
C LYS A 137 -12.75 1.55 18.93
N TYR A 138 -12.18 2.46 18.14
CA TYR A 138 -12.14 2.30 16.68
C TYR A 138 -11.33 1.08 16.25
N ARG A 139 -10.19 0.84 16.89
CA ARG A 139 -9.36 -0.35 16.64
C ARG A 139 -10.14 -1.64 16.89
N LYS A 140 -10.72 -1.79 18.09
CA LYS A 140 -11.51 -2.97 18.45
C LYS A 140 -12.69 -3.21 17.50
N LEU A 141 -13.32 -2.15 16.99
CA LEU A 141 -14.41 -2.27 16.02
C LEU A 141 -13.92 -2.81 14.68
N ILE A 142 -12.74 -2.37 14.22
CA ILE A 142 -12.12 -2.85 12.98
C ILE A 142 -11.67 -4.30 13.15
N ASP A 143 -10.91 -4.60 14.22
CA ASP A 143 -10.45 -5.96 14.56
C ASP A 143 -11.63 -6.94 14.59
N SER A 144 -12.70 -6.60 15.33
CA SER A 144 -13.89 -7.46 15.44
C SER A 144 -14.56 -7.74 14.09
N LYS A 145 -14.54 -6.80 13.14
CA LYS A 145 -15.13 -7.00 11.82
C LYS A 145 -14.22 -7.82 10.90
N ILE A 146 -12.91 -7.65 11.03
CA ILE A 146 -11.92 -8.46 10.32
C ILE A 146 -12.07 -9.91 10.77
N ASP A 147 -12.12 -10.15 12.09
CA ASP A 147 -12.28 -11.49 12.66
C ASP A 147 -13.61 -12.13 12.24
N GLU A 148 -14.71 -11.37 12.31
CA GLU A 148 -16.03 -11.83 11.88
C GLU A 148 -16.01 -12.22 10.40
N LEU A 149 -15.45 -11.38 9.52
CA LEU A 149 -15.36 -11.68 8.10
C LEU A 149 -14.46 -12.91 7.84
N ASN A 150 -13.30 -13.01 8.47
CA ASN A 150 -12.39 -14.17 8.34
C ASN A 150 -13.11 -15.49 8.70
N SER A 151 -13.91 -15.48 9.78
CA SER A 151 -14.63 -16.69 10.23
C SER A 151 -15.79 -17.13 9.33
N GLN A 152 -16.33 -16.22 8.51
CA GLN A 152 -17.54 -16.45 7.73
C GLN A 152 -17.30 -16.47 6.22
N ILE A 153 -16.08 -16.16 5.77
CA ILE A 153 -15.82 -15.83 4.36
C ILE A 153 -16.19 -16.95 3.39
N ASP A 154 -15.91 -18.20 3.74
CA ASP A 154 -16.20 -19.36 2.89
C ASP A 154 -17.70 -19.55 2.69
N ASN A 155 -18.47 -19.43 3.77
CA ASN A 155 -19.92 -19.52 3.73
C ASN A 155 -20.53 -18.35 2.94
N LEU A 156 -20.02 -17.14 3.16
CA LEU A 156 -20.50 -15.93 2.49
C LEU A 156 -20.23 -15.95 0.98
N ILE A 157 -19.05 -16.44 0.56
CA ILE A 157 -18.70 -16.61 -0.86
C ILE A 157 -19.59 -17.64 -1.53
N LEU A 158 -20.03 -18.69 -0.84
CA LEU A 158 -20.83 -19.75 -1.46
C LEU A 158 -22.33 -19.45 -1.45
N ASN A 159 -22.83 -18.80 -0.40
CA ASN A 159 -24.26 -18.80 -0.09
C ASN A 159 -24.89 -17.40 0.07
N ASP A 160 -24.12 -16.34 0.33
CA ASP A 160 -24.68 -15.01 0.59
C ASP A 160 -23.74 -13.86 0.18
N HIS A 161 -23.73 -13.57 -1.12
CA HIS A 161 -22.91 -12.51 -1.71
C HIS A 161 -23.35 -11.10 -1.29
N GLU A 162 -24.62 -10.89 -0.96
CA GLU A 162 -25.12 -9.57 -0.57
C GLU A 162 -24.56 -9.17 0.80
N SER A 163 -24.62 -10.09 1.77
CA SER A 163 -24.00 -9.89 3.08
C SER A 163 -22.47 -9.77 2.99
N LEU A 164 -21.84 -10.54 2.09
CA LEU A 164 -20.41 -10.43 1.82
C LEU A 164 -20.05 -9.01 1.36
N ASN A 165 -20.75 -8.50 0.34
CA ASN A 165 -20.52 -7.15 -0.16
C ASN A 165 -20.69 -6.13 0.97
N LYS A 166 -21.81 -6.14 1.71
CA LYS A 166 -22.06 -5.23 2.85
C LYS A 166 -20.93 -5.23 3.89
N LYS A 167 -20.40 -6.41 4.23
CA LYS A 167 -19.28 -6.54 5.19
C LYS A 167 -18.00 -5.93 4.63
N ILE A 168 -17.72 -6.16 3.34
CA ILE A 168 -16.57 -5.60 2.63
C ILE A 168 -16.68 -4.07 2.54
N GLU A 169 -17.83 -3.51 2.15
CA GLU A 169 -18.01 -2.05 2.11
C GLU A 169 -17.85 -1.45 3.51
N GLY A 170 -18.36 -2.16 4.52
CA GLY A 170 -18.25 -1.77 5.92
C GLY A 170 -16.80 -1.76 6.45
N LEU A 171 -15.92 -2.60 5.93
CA LEU A 171 -14.48 -2.61 6.23
C LEU A 171 -13.70 -1.60 5.37
N ALA A 172 -14.22 -1.24 4.20
CA ALA A 172 -13.59 -0.34 3.25
C ALA A 172 -12.13 -0.74 2.97
N CYS A 173 -11.18 0.16 3.13
CA CYS A 173 -9.77 -0.11 2.88
C CYS A 173 -9.10 -0.99 3.94
N HIS A 174 -9.77 -1.34 5.06
CA HIS A 174 -9.20 -2.22 6.10
C HIS A 174 -9.26 -3.70 5.75
N ILE A 175 -9.93 -4.07 4.64
CA ILE A 175 -9.91 -5.44 4.11
C ILE A 175 -8.48 -5.97 3.87
N LEU A 176 -7.51 -5.10 3.67
CA LEU A 176 -6.09 -5.46 3.50
C LEU A 176 -5.46 -6.09 4.75
N HIS A 177 -6.17 -6.11 5.88
CA HIS A 177 -5.78 -6.77 7.12
C HIS A 177 -6.40 -8.18 7.29
N LEU A 178 -7.18 -8.66 6.32
CA LEU A 178 -7.68 -10.05 6.32
C LEU A 178 -6.51 -11.04 6.17
N GLU A 179 -6.76 -12.29 6.55
CA GLU A 179 -5.79 -13.37 6.35
C GLU A 179 -5.47 -13.55 4.86
N GLU A 180 -4.22 -13.91 4.53
CA GLU A 180 -3.75 -13.98 3.14
C GLU A 180 -4.60 -14.91 2.27
N ASP A 181 -5.01 -16.06 2.81
CA ASP A 181 -5.86 -17.02 2.10
C ASP A 181 -7.25 -16.44 1.84
N ASN A 182 -7.79 -15.67 2.78
CA ASN A 182 -9.08 -15.03 2.64
C ASN A 182 -9.04 -13.88 1.63
N LEU A 183 -7.94 -13.12 1.59
CA LEU A 183 -7.69 -12.14 0.53
C LEU A 183 -7.64 -12.79 -0.86
N LYS A 184 -6.94 -13.93 -0.99
CA LYS A 184 -6.88 -14.69 -2.27
C LYS A 184 -8.26 -15.21 -2.69
N LYS A 185 -9.07 -15.68 -1.75
CA LYS A 185 -10.46 -16.10 -2.02
C LYS A 185 -11.31 -14.94 -2.52
N LEU A 186 -11.21 -13.76 -1.89
CA LEU A 186 -11.91 -12.56 -2.35
C LEU A 186 -11.45 -12.16 -3.76
N GLU A 187 -10.14 -12.17 -4.01
CA GLU A 187 -9.59 -11.87 -5.33
C GLU A 187 -10.07 -12.84 -6.41
N ALA A 188 -10.11 -14.15 -6.12
CA ALA A 188 -10.61 -15.14 -7.07
C ALA A 188 -12.11 -14.97 -7.39
N ASN A 189 -12.89 -14.37 -6.49
CA ASN A 189 -14.33 -14.16 -6.61
C ASN A 189 -14.71 -12.69 -6.85
N SER A 190 -13.74 -11.87 -7.22
CA SER A 190 -13.87 -10.41 -7.40
C SER A 190 -14.89 -9.99 -8.47
N GLU A 191 -15.19 -10.85 -9.45
CA GLU A 191 -16.25 -10.61 -10.43
C GLU A 191 -17.66 -10.63 -9.80
N LEU A 192 -17.83 -11.38 -8.70
CA LEU A 192 -19.09 -11.51 -7.96
C LEU A 192 -19.29 -10.39 -6.93
N LEU A 193 -18.27 -9.55 -6.77
CA LEU A 193 -18.14 -8.61 -5.66
C LEU A 193 -17.82 -7.24 -6.24
N HIS A 194 -18.86 -6.42 -6.43
CA HIS A 194 -18.77 -5.10 -7.06
C HIS A 194 -17.71 -4.18 -6.45
N GLN A 195 -17.41 -4.40 -5.18
CA GLN A 195 -16.36 -3.66 -4.48
C GLN A 195 -15.00 -4.36 -4.65
N VAL A 196 -14.92 -5.68 -4.53
CA VAL A 196 -13.64 -6.42 -4.57
C VAL A 196 -12.96 -6.43 -5.94
N SER A 197 -13.59 -5.93 -6.98
CA SER A 197 -12.90 -5.60 -8.25
C SER A 197 -11.66 -4.71 -8.02
N PHE A 198 -11.62 -3.89 -6.96
CA PHE A 198 -10.41 -3.16 -6.56
C PHE A 198 -9.27 -4.05 -6.02
N LEU A 199 -9.57 -5.25 -5.50
CA LEU A 199 -8.56 -6.18 -4.97
C LEU A 199 -7.83 -6.92 -6.10
N GLN A 200 -8.46 -7.10 -7.27
CA GLN A 200 -7.75 -7.59 -8.46
C GLN A 200 -6.62 -6.64 -8.88
N ILE A 201 -6.86 -5.33 -8.73
CA ILE A 201 -5.87 -4.28 -8.99
C ILE A 201 -4.81 -4.30 -7.88
N SER A 202 -5.18 -4.58 -6.62
CA SER A 202 -4.21 -4.55 -5.53
C SER A 202 -3.37 -5.83 -5.38
N ASN A 203 -3.92 -7.03 -5.42
CA ASN A 203 -3.16 -8.23 -5.03
C ASN A 203 -2.17 -8.68 -6.12
N THR A 204 -2.61 -8.89 -7.37
CA THR A 204 -1.67 -9.26 -8.44
C THR A 204 -0.61 -8.18 -8.72
N GLN A 205 -0.94 -6.89 -8.59
CA GLN A 205 -0.01 -5.80 -8.89
C GLN A 205 0.91 -5.46 -7.70
N PHE A 206 0.46 -5.59 -6.44
CA PHE A 206 1.29 -5.36 -5.26
C PHE A 206 2.10 -6.58 -4.79
N ASN A 207 1.50 -7.78 -4.73
CA ASN A 207 2.18 -8.94 -4.15
C ASN A 207 3.12 -9.66 -5.11
N SER A 208 2.81 -9.69 -6.42
CA SER A 208 3.66 -10.44 -7.36
C SER A 208 5.01 -9.77 -7.64
N ASN A 209 5.14 -8.46 -7.40
CA ASN A 209 6.38 -7.74 -7.75
C ASN A 209 6.65 -6.45 -6.97
N LEU A 210 5.70 -5.74 -6.33
CA LEU A 210 6.07 -4.50 -5.64
C LEU A 210 6.86 -4.84 -4.37
N PHE A 211 6.31 -5.61 -3.43
CA PHE A 211 6.97 -5.81 -2.13
C PHE A 211 7.93 -7.02 -2.07
N THR A 212 7.80 -7.97 -2.99
CA THR A 212 8.74 -9.10 -3.18
C THR A 212 9.99 -8.72 -3.99
N SER A 213 9.90 -7.77 -4.95
CA SER A 213 11.09 -7.26 -5.68
C SER A 213 11.67 -5.98 -5.06
N ILE A 214 10.97 -5.38 -4.10
CA ILE A 214 11.54 -4.47 -3.12
C ILE A 214 12.26 -5.29 -2.05
N GLY A 215 13.58 -5.43 -2.18
CA GLY A 215 14.45 -5.77 -1.04
C GLY A 215 14.51 -4.69 0.06
N LEU A 216 13.51 -3.79 0.18
CA LEU A 216 13.41 -2.82 1.29
C LEU A 216 12.75 -3.44 2.54
N PHE A 217 11.97 -4.53 2.42
CA PHE A 217 11.25 -5.08 3.58
C PHE A 217 11.97 -6.26 4.24
N SER A 218 12.85 -6.96 3.52
CA SER A 218 13.70 -8.01 4.09
C SER A 218 14.96 -7.50 4.79
N THR A 219 15.20 -6.18 4.81
CA THR A 219 16.42 -5.58 5.38
C THR A 219 16.18 -4.67 6.59
N MET A 220 14.93 -4.46 7.01
CA MET A 220 14.64 -3.58 8.16
C MET A 220 14.38 -4.31 9.48
N ASP A 221 14.33 -5.64 9.50
CA ASP A 221 13.99 -6.41 10.72
C ASP A 221 15.03 -7.43 11.21
N SER A 222 16.24 -7.46 10.66
CA SER A 222 17.32 -8.22 11.28
C SER A 222 18.67 -7.68 10.86
N GLY A 223 19.48 -7.28 11.85
CA GLY A 223 20.92 -7.19 11.65
C GLY A 223 21.45 -8.59 11.30
N SER A 224 21.62 -8.86 10.01
CA SER A 224 22.68 -9.71 9.48
C SER A 224 22.69 -9.63 7.95
N PHE A 225 23.89 -9.49 7.41
CA PHE A 225 24.24 -9.75 6.03
C PHE A 225 23.85 -11.21 5.69
N ALA A 226 23.10 -11.41 4.61
CA ALA A 226 23.08 -12.67 3.88
C ALA A 226 22.73 -12.39 2.42
N ASP A 227 23.60 -12.88 1.54
CA ASP A 227 23.46 -12.92 0.10
C ASP A 227 22.04 -13.29 -0.36
N PHE A 228 21.51 -12.52 -1.30
CA PHE A 228 20.49 -13.05 -2.22
C PHE A 228 21.16 -13.41 -3.54
N SER A 229 22.04 -14.41 -3.45
CA SER A 229 22.26 -15.38 -4.52
C SER A 229 21.02 -16.28 -4.59
N GLY A 230 20.22 -16.19 -5.66
CA GLY A 230 19.14 -17.15 -5.87
C GLY A 230 17.90 -16.64 -6.59
N PHE A 231 18.05 -16.00 -7.75
CA PHE A 231 17.11 -16.21 -8.85
C PHE A 231 17.91 -16.18 -10.16
N ASP A 232 18.10 -17.36 -10.72
CA ASP A 232 19.04 -17.64 -11.80
C ASP A 232 18.73 -16.88 -13.09
N GLY A 233 19.80 -16.34 -13.68
CA GLY A 233 19.83 -15.96 -15.09
C GLY A 233 19.79 -14.45 -15.36
N PHE A 234 20.83 -13.73 -14.98
CA PHE A 234 21.64 -12.92 -15.91
C PHE A 234 22.87 -12.37 -15.18
N GLY A 235 24.04 -12.57 -15.79
CA GLY A 235 25.38 -12.31 -15.24
C GLY A 235 25.58 -10.95 -14.58
N GLY A 236 26.47 -10.97 -13.57
CA GLY A 236 26.74 -9.85 -12.68
C GLY A 236 27.18 -8.57 -13.36
N PHE A 237 26.81 -7.47 -12.72
CA PHE A 237 27.58 -6.23 -12.52
C PHE A 237 26.88 -5.61 -11.28
N GLY A 238 27.53 -5.55 -10.13
CA GLY A 238 28.56 -4.56 -9.87
C GLY A 238 27.88 -3.31 -9.36
N GLY A 239 27.97 -3.05 -8.05
CA GLY A 239 27.53 -1.80 -7.46
C GLY A 239 28.16 -0.63 -8.21
N GLY A 240 27.33 0.27 -8.71
CA GLY A 240 27.79 1.41 -9.49
C GLY A 240 26.65 2.35 -9.78
N ASP A 241 26.80 3.58 -9.33
CA ASP A 241 26.07 4.74 -9.81
C ASP A 241 26.06 4.76 -11.35
N PHE A 242 24.88 4.63 -11.95
CA PHE A 242 24.63 5.19 -13.27
C PHE A 242 23.35 6.01 -13.22
N GLY A 243 23.57 7.32 -13.10
CA GLY A 243 22.56 8.33 -13.34
C GLY A 243 22.20 8.47 -14.82
N GLY A 244 21.29 9.42 -15.08
CA GLY A 244 21.04 9.95 -16.41
C GLY A 244 19.62 9.73 -16.92
N GLY A 245 18.98 10.83 -17.33
CA GLY A 245 17.81 10.79 -18.20
C GLY A 245 16.51 11.30 -17.59
N GLY A 246 16.52 12.54 -17.08
CA GLY A 246 15.30 13.35 -17.13
C GLY A 246 15.00 13.66 -18.60
N ALA A 247 13.76 13.41 -19.04
CA ALA A 247 13.30 13.91 -20.31
C ALA A 247 13.08 15.42 -20.18
N MET A 248 14.10 16.20 -20.54
CA MET A 248 13.91 17.59 -20.96
C MET A 248 13.40 17.55 -22.39
N GLY A 249 12.29 18.24 -22.64
CA GLY A 249 11.83 18.51 -24.00
C GLY A 249 12.71 19.55 -24.70
N SER A 250 12.63 19.57 -26.02
CA SER A 250 12.63 20.80 -26.83
C SER A 250 12.37 20.45 -28.30
N TRP A 251 11.37 21.14 -28.89
CA TRP A 251 10.93 21.21 -30.29
C TRP A 251 10.20 20.01 -30.87
#